data_AF-A0A523QST4-F1
#
_entry.id   AF-A0A523QST4-F1
#
_cell.length_a   1.000
_cell.length_b   1.000
_cell.length_c   1.000
_cell.angle_alpha   90.00
_cell.angle_beta   90.00
_cell.angle_gamma   90.00
#
_symmetry.space_group_name_H-M   'P 1'
#
loop_
_entity.id
_entity.type
_entity.pdbx_description
1 polymer ?
#
loop_
_entity_poly.entity_id
_entity_poly.type
_entity_poly.pdbx_seq_one_letter_code
_entity_poly.pdbx_strand_id
1 'polypeptide(L)'
;MSDKISLKEAERKAFRSTFQDGLNDILWGLTILSLIASAILRESVQVPLNYLPVLAVMVVGIPALYIAKRRFTAPRMGLVKFNPRRNRKIKNVRWVMIVLFVITWAVFLLPYIKLGDPVTVEGPYWLVDATFGVLIIALFSFLAFSYEQPRMHLYGLMLGISLPFDVVLEEKTGWDFQLGMLIAGCVMLVFGIVYLARFLRQYPLPVQEA
;
A
#
# COMPACT_ATOMS: atom_id res chain seq x y z
N MET A 1 29.85 11.37 27.91
CA MET A 1 29.44 9.94 27.80
C MET A 1 29.01 9.72 26.37
N SER A 2 29.89 9.12 25.56
CA SER A 2 29.58 8.80 24.15
C SER A 2 28.88 7.46 24.15
N ASP A 3 27.55 7.47 24.01
CA ASP A 3 26.80 6.24 23.77
C ASP A 3 27.33 5.60 22.50
N LYS A 4 28.03 4.47 22.66
CA LYS A 4 28.51 3.66 21.55
C LYS A 4 27.29 3.05 20.85
N ILE A 5 26.65 3.80 19.97
CA ILE A 5 25.62 3.28 19.07
C ILE A 5 26.24 2.09 18.34
N SER A 6 25.66 0.92 18.51
CA SER A 6 26.15 -0.26 17.80
C SER A 6 25.96 -0.06 16.31
N LEU A 7 26.92 -0.50 15.48
CA LEU A 7 26.83 -0.41 14.01
C LEU A 7 25.49 -0.96 13.47
N LYS A 8 24.97 -2.00 14.12
CA LYS A 8 23.69 -2.62 13.82
C LYS A 8 22.50 -1.68 14.07
N GLU A 9 22.52 -0.89 15.14
CA GLU A 9 21.48 0.08 15.47
C GLU A 9 21.54 1.31 14.55
N ALA A 10 22.75 1.77 14.22
CA ALA A 10 22.94 2.84 13.25
C ALA A 10 22.38 2.45 11.87
N GLU A 11 22.70 1.26 11.37
CA GLU A 11 22.13 0.72 10.12
C GLU A 11 20.61 0.55 10.23
N ARG A 12 20.12 0.07 11.38
CA ARG A 12 18.67 -0.08 11.63
C ARG A 12 17.94 1.24 11.51
N LYS A 13 18.49 2.30 12.11
CA LYS A 13 17.93 3.66 12.08
C LYS A 13 17.95 4.24 10.67
N ALA A 14 19.07 4.13 9.96
CA ALA A 14 19.22 4.63 8.58
C ALA A 14 18.26 3.95 7.58
N PHE A 15 18.01 2.65 7.77
CA PHE A 15 17.03 1.95 6.94
C PHE A 15 15.61 2.42 7.21
N ARG A 16 15.23 2.58 8.49
CA ARG A 16 13.88 3.05 8.85
C ARG A 16 13.62 4.46 8.33
N SER A 17 14.59 5.36 8.41
CA SER A 17 14.45 6.72 7.87
C SER A 17 14.20 6.70 6.36
N THR A 18 14.73 5.71 5.64
CA THR A 18 14.53 5.56 4.18
C THR A 18 13.07 5.29 3.79
N PHE A 19 12.29 4.70 4.70
CA PHE A 19 10.88 4.42 4.47
C PHE A 19 9.95 5.36 5.26
N GLN A 20 10.49 6.41 5.91
CA GLN A 20 9.72 7.38 6.69
C GLN A 20 9.34 8.65 5.91
N ASP A 21 9.62 8.71 4.62
CA ASP A 21 9.35 9.87 3.76
C ASP A 21 7.86 10.06 3.39
N GLY A 22 6.98 9.13 3.74
CA GLY A 22 5.55 9.20 3.49
C GLY A 22 5.13 9.03 2.02
N LEU A 23 6.08 8.99 1.07
CA LEU A 23 5.77 8.90 -0.36
C LEU A 23 5.07 7.59 -0.73
N ASN A 24 5.47 6.48 -0.11
CA ASN A 24 4.79 5.20 -0.29
C ASN A 24 3.35 5.26 0.23
N ASP A 25 3.11 5.91 1.36
CA ASP A 25 1.79 6.01 1.98
C ASP A 25 0.85 6.84 1.10
N ILE A 26 1.36 7.91 0.46
CA ILE A 26 0.64 8.68 -0.56
C ILE A 26 0.27 7.80 -1.75
N LEU A 27 1.21 7.01 -2.29
CA LEU A 27 0.93 6.13 -3.42
C LEU A 27 -0.15 5.10 -3.08
N TRP A 28 -0.07 4.46 -1.90
CA TRP A 28 -1.08 3.50 -1.46
C TRP A 28 -2.44 4.15 -1.28
N GLY A 29 -2.49 5.32 -0.62
CA GLY A 29 -3.73 6.09 -0.47
C GLY A 29 -4.36 6.46 -1.81
N LEU A 30 -3.58 7.00 -2.75
CA LEU A 30 -4.05 7.30 -4.11
C LEU A 30 -4.53 6.06 -4.85
N THR A 31 -3.87 4.92 -4.68
CA THR A 31 -4.29 3.65 -5.29
C THR A 31 -5.67 3.25 -4.78
N ILE A 32 -5.89 3.26 -3.46
CA ILE A 32 -7.20 2.93 -2.87
C ILE A 32 -8.27 3.93 -3.33
N LEU A 33 -7.98 5.23 -3.30
CA LEU A 33 -8.93 6.25 -3.77
C LEU A 33 -9.25 6.12 -5.26
N SER A 34 -8.30 5.69 -6.09
CA SER A 34 -8.54 5.45 -7.51
C SER A 34 -9.46 4.24 -7.76
N LEU A 35 -9.44 3.22 -6.90
CA LEU A 35 -10.38 2.10 -6.96
C LEU A 35 -11.81 2.57 -6.68
N ILE A 36 -11.98 3.46 -5.70
CA ILE A 36 -13.28 4.05 -5.37
C ILE A 36 -13.76 4.96 -6.50
N ALA A 37 -12.87 5.77 -7.07
CA ALA A 37 -13.20 6.57 -8.25
C ALA A 37 -13.65 5.69 -9.43
N SER A 38 -13.02 4.53 -9.63
CA SER A 38 -13.43 3.55 -10.64
C SER A 38 -14.79 2.92 -10.34
N ALA A 39 -15.11 2.67 -9.07
CA ALA A 39 -16.41 2.18 -8.64
C ALA A 39 -17.51 3.21 -8.94
N ILE A 40 -17.31 4.48 -8.58
CA ILE A 40 -18.25 5.58 -8.87
C ILE A 40 -18.42 5.76 -10.39
N LEU A 41 -17.33 5.72 -11.15
CA LEU A 41 -17.40 5.88 -12.61
C LEU A 41 -18.13 4.73 -13.30
N ARG A 42 -18.24 3.55 -12.68
CA ARG A 42 -18.92 2.39 -13.28
C ARG A 42 -20.40 2.68 -13.59
N GLU A 43 -21.04 3.58 -12.85
CA GLU A 43 -22.43 3.99 -13.11
C GLU A 43 -22.60 4.78 -14.41
N SER A 44 -21.56 5.49 -14.86
CA SER A 44 -21.61 6.42 -16.00
C SER A 44 -20.73 6.01 -17.18
N VAL A 45 -19.73 5.15 -16.95
CA VAL A 45 -18.69 4.78 -17.91
C VAL A 45 -18.53 3.26 -17.94
N GLN A 46 -18.58 2.69 -19.14
CA GLN A 46 -18.40 1.24 -19.33
C GLN A 46 -16.94 0.80 -19.13
N VAL A 47 -16.77 -0.48 -18.77
CA VAL A 47 -15.47 -1.15 -18.75
C VAL A 47 -14.90 -1.18 -20.18
N PRO A 48 -13.59 -0.88 -20.39
CA PRO A 48 -12.54 -0.67 -19.40
C PRO A 48 -12.29 0.79 -18.98
N LEU A 49 -13.04 1.75 -19.52
CA LEU A 49 -12.76 3.18 -19.34
C LEU A 49 -12.98 3.65 -17.88
N ASN A 50 -13.85 3.00 -17.11
CA ASN A 50 -14.03 3.29 -15.69
C ASN A 50 -12.75 3.06 -14.85
N TYR A 51 -11.84 2.18 -15.31
CA TYR A 51 -10.56 1.92 -14.63
C TYR A 51 -9.45 2.92 -14.97
N LEU A 52 -9.73 3.95 -15.79
CA LEU A 52 -8.74 4.98 -16.12
C LEU A 52 -8.09 5.64 -14.89
N PRO A 53 -8.78 5.96 -13.78
CA PRO A 53 -8.14 6.52 -12.59
C PRO A 53 -7.09 5.57 -11.99
N VAL A 54 -7.39 4.27 -11.93
CA VAL A 54 -6.48 3.25 -11.41
C VAL A 54 -5.26 3.14 -12.32
N LEU A 55 -5.49 3.09 -13.63
CA LEU A 55 -4.43 3.06 -14.62
C LEU A 55 -3.55 4.31 -14.54
N ALA A 56 -4.14 5.49 -14.35
CA ALA A 56 -3.42 6.74 -14.20
C ALA A 56 -2.49 6.69 -12.96
N VAL A 57 -2.98 6.22 -11.82
CA VAL A 57 -2.13 6.07 -10.62
C VAL A 57 -1.02 5.03 -10.82
N MET A 58 -1.28 3.93 -11.51
CA MET A 58 -0.25 2.91 -11.76
C MET A 58 0.81 3.40 -12.75
N VAL A 59 0.37 3.98 -13.88
CA VAL A 59 1.26 4.40 -14.98
C VAL A 59 2.00 5.69 -14.63
N VAL A 60 1.35 6.64 -13.95
CA VAL A 60 1.97 7.94 -13.61
C VAL A 60 2.51 7.93 -12.18
N GLY A 61 1.77 7.38 -11.23
CA GLY A 61 2.14 7.40 -9.81
C GLY A 61 3.39 6.58 -9.48
N ILE A 62 3.60 5.42 -10.11
CA ILE A 62 4.82 4.62 -9.87
C ILE A 62 6.08 5.34 -10.36
N PRO A 63 6.15 5.85 -11.61
CA PRO A 63 7.28 6.68 -12.05
C PRO A 63 7.44 7.96 -11.23
N ALA A 64 6.33 8.63 -10.89
CA ALA A 64 6.36 9.83 -10.06
C ALA A 64 6.96 9.53 -8.67
N LEU A 65 6.63 8.39 -8.06
CA LEU A 65 7.23 7.94 -6.80
C LEU A 65 8.75 7.76 -6.94
N TYR A 66 9.20 7.12 -8.03
CA TYR A 66 10.62 6.91 -8.27
C TYR A 66 11.38 8.24 -8.43
N ILE A 67 10.81 9.17 -9.20
CA ILE A 67 11.36 10.52 -9.41
C ILE A 67 11.36 11.29 -8.09
N ALA A 68 10.25 11.26 -7.34
CA ALA A 68 10.11 11.92 -6.05
C ALA A 68 11.14 11.41 -5.05
N LYS A 69 11.35 10.08 -4.96
CA LYS A 69 12.39 9.52 -4.09
C LYS A 69 13.78 9.94 -4.50
N ARG A 70 14.08 9.97 -5.80
CA ARG A 70 15.39 10.41 -6.31
C ARG A 70 15.65 11.89 -6.07
N ARG A 71 14.62 12.74 -6.11
CA ARG A 71 14.74 14.20 -5.99
C ARG A 71 14.62 14.70 -4.55
N PHE A 72 13.74 14.10 -3.75
CA PHE A 72 13.46 14.56 -2.39
C PHE A 72 14.19 13.71 -1.36
N THR A 73 14.04 12.39 -1.40
CA THR A 73 14.53 11.52 -0.33
C THR A 73 16.03 11.24 -0.45
N ALA A 74 16.53 10.90 -1.63
CA ALA A 74 17.92 10.49 -1.84
C ALA A 74 18.96 11.59 -1.50
N PRO A 75 18.78 12.87 -1.90
CA PRO A 75 19.76 13.92 -1.59
C PRO A 75 19.85 14.26 -0.10
N ARG A 76 18.78 13.99 0.67
CA ARG A 76 18.67 14.32 2.10
C ARG A 76 19.26 13.27 3.02
N MET A 77 19.20 11.99 2.62
CA MET A 77 19.69 10.88 3.45
C MET A 77 21.09 10.40 3.08
N GLY A 78 21.60 10.81 1.92
CA GLY A 78 22.87 10.28 1.39
C GLY A 78 22.76 8.84 0.89
N LEU A 79 23.85 8.34 0.31
CA LEU A 79 23.94 6.97 -0.21
C LEU A 79 24.35 6.01 0.91
N VAL A 80 23.41 5.21 1.42
CA VAL A 80 23.69 4.17 2.42
C VAL A 80 23.77 2.80 1.73
N LYS A 81 24.88 2.08 1.93
CA LYS A 81 25.00 0.67 1.53
C LYS A 81 24.50 -0.23 2.67
N PHE A 82 23.32 -0.83 2.50
CA PHE A 82 22.78 -1.77 3.48
C PHE A 82 23.45 -3.15 3.40
N ASN A 83 23.46 -3.86 4.52
CA ASN A 83 23.96 -5.23 4.61
C ASN A 83 23.21 -6.17 3.64
N PRO A 84 23.91 -7.09 2.94
CA PRO A 84 23.30 -8.06 2.04
C PRO A 84 22.12 -8.84 2.63
N ARG A 85 22.14 -9.15 3.94
CA ARG A 85 21.03 -9.83 4.64
C ARG A 85 19.72 -9.06 4.53
N ARG A 86 19.78 -7.73 4.59
CA ARG A 86 18.60 -6.85 4.56
C ARG A 86 18.06 -6.65 3.15
N ASN A 87 18.95 -6.57 2.16
CA ASN A 87 18.57 -6.61 0.75
C ASN A 87 17.88 -7.92 0.38
N ARG A 88 18.33 -9.06 0.93
CA ARG A 88 17.66 -10.35 0.74
C ARG A 88 16.26 -10.35 1.35
N LYS A 89 16.06 -9.75 2.53
CA LYS A 89 14.72 -9.60 3.15
C LYS A 89 13.77 -8.83 2.22
N ILE A 90 14.19 -7.68 1.69
CA ILE A 90 13.37 -6.90 0.74
C ILE A 90 13.10 -7.69 -0.55
N LYS A 91 14.10 -8.40 -1.08
CA LYS A 91 13.93 -9.22 -2.29
C LYS A 91 12.90 -10.33 -2.06
N ASN A 92 12.93 -11.00 -0.91
CA ASN A 92 11.97 -12.04 -0.58
C ASN A 92 10.54 -11.46 -0.48
N VAL A 93 10.38 -10.30 0.14
CA VAL A 93 9.07 -9.61 0.21
C VAL A 93 8.53 -9.29 -1.18
N ARG A 94 9.41 -8.81 -2.07
CA ARG A 94 9.03 -8.53 -3.46
C ARG A 94 8.51 -9.78 -4.15
N TRP A 95 9.18 -10.92 -3.96
CA TRP A 95 8.73 -12.20 -4.51
C TRP A 95 7.40 -12.66 -3.92
N VAL A 96 7.23 -12.54 -2.60
CA VAL A 96 5.95 -12.87 -1.94
C VAL A 96 4.82 -12.00 -2.50
N MET A 97 5.04 -10.69 -2.69
CA MET A 97 4.03 -9.82 -3.31
C MET A 97 3.73 -10.20 -4.76
N ILE A 98 4.74 -10.54 -5.56
CA ILE A 98 4.52 -10.99 -6.95
C ILE A 98 3.72 -12.29 -6.98
N VAL A 99 4.07 -13.27 -6.14
CA VAL A 99 3.36 -14.55 -6.06
C VAL A 99 1.92 -14.33 -5.61
N LEU A 100 1.68 -13.53 -4.57
CA LEU A 100 0.34 -13.20 -4.12
C LEU A 100 -0.47 -12.48 -5.20
N PHE A 101 0.13 -11.51 -5.89
CA PHE A 101 -0.51 -10.82 -7.00
C PHE A 101 -0.91 -11.78 -8.13
N VAL A 102 -0.01 -12.69 -8.52
CA VAL A 102 -0.29 -13.71 -9.55
C VAL A 102 -1.39 -14.67 -9.10
N ILE A 103 -1.38 -15.12 -7.83
CA ILE A 103 -2.43 -15.98 -7.27
C ILE A 103 -3.78 -15.24 -7.27
N THR A 104 -3.82 -13.99 -6.81
CA THR A 104 -5.04 -13.18 -6.80
C THR A 104 -5.59 -13.00 -8.22
N TRP A 105 -4.72 -12.72 -9.20
CA TRP A 105 -5.13 -12.64 -10.61
C TRP A 105 -5.60 -13.97 -11.17
N ALA A 106 -4.94 -15.08 -10.83
CA ALA A 106 -5.37 -16.42 -11.26
C ALA A 106 -6.77 -16.73 -10.71
N VAL A 107 -7.01 -16.50 -9.42
CA VAL A 107 -8.34 -16.67 -8.78
C VAL A 107 -9.39 -15.76 -9.43
N PHE A 108 -9.04 -14.51 -9.74
CA PHE A 108 -9.95 -13.57 -10.39
C PHE A 108 -10.27 -13.95 -11.85
N LEU A 109 -9.33 -14.55 -12.57
CA LEU A 109 -9.51 -14.98 -13.96
C LEU A 109 -10.17 -16.36 -14.09
N LEU A 110 -10.06 -17.23 -13.09
CA LEU A 110 -10.65 -18.59 -13.09
C LEU A 110 -12.13 -18.60 -13.50
N PRO A 111 -13.02 -17.71 -13.01
CA PRO A 111 -14.43 -17.68 -13.45
C PRO A 111 -14.64 -17.29 -14.92
N TYR A 112 -13.70 -16.57 -15.53
CA TYR A 112 -13.79 -16.12 -16.93
C TYR A 112 -13.20 -17.14 -17.91
N ILE A 113 -12.34 -18.01 -17.42
CA ILE A 113 -11.82 -19.13 -18.19
C ILE A 113 -12.84 -20.26 -18.03
N LYS A 114 -13.58 -20.61 -19.09
CA LYS A 114 -14.63 -21.65 -19.09
C LYS A 114 -14.08 -23.09 -18.90
N LEU A 115 -13.16 -23.29 -17.96
CA LEU A 115 -12.65 -24.60 -17.55
C LEU A 115 -13.53 -25.14 -16.42
N GLY A 116 -14.71 -25.67 -16.79
CA GLY A 116 -15.63 -26.34 -15.88
C GLY A 116 -16.78 -25.46 -15.36
N ASP A 117 -17.76 -26.11 -14.72
CA ASP A 117 -18.87 -25.42 -14.06
C ASP A 117 -18.31 -24.38 -13.08
N PRO A 118 -18.83 -23.14 -13.06
CA PRO A 118 -18.38 -22.15 -12.11
C PRO A 118 -18.56 -22.75 -10.72
N VAL A 119 -17.47 -22.84 -9.97
CA VAL A 119 -17.53 -23.19 -8.54
C VAL A 119 -18.28 -22.04 -7.88
N THR A 120 -19.61 -22.15 -7.86
CA THR A 120 -20.49 -21.28 -7.10
C THR A 120 -20.21 -21.65 -5.66
N VAL A 121 -19.35 -20.87 -5.01
CA VAL A 121 -19.20 -20.91 -3.56
C VAL A 121 -20.52 -20.38 -3.02
N GLU A 122 -21.47 -21.28 -2.77
CA GLU A 122 -22.70 -21.00 -2.03
C GLU A 122 -22.30 -20.72 -0.59
N GLY A 123 -21.95 -19.47 -0.33
CA GLY A 123 -21.55 -18.99 0.99
C GLY A 123 -22.04 -17.55 1.16
N PRO A 124 -22.22 -17.10 2.40
CA PRO A 124 -22.55 -15.70 2.65
C PRO A 124 -21.46 -14.80 2.04
N TYR A 125 -21.82 -13.80 1.23
CA TYR A 125 -20.87 -12.89 0.59
C TYR A 125 -19.88 -12.27 1.61
N TRP A 126 -20.33 -12.01 2.84
CA TRP A 126 -19.48 -11.50 3.92
C TRP A 126 -18.29 -12.41 4.27
N LEU A 127 -18.39 -13.73 4.06
CA LEU A 127 -17.31 -14.68 4.37
C LEU A 127 -16.14 -14.54 3.38
N VAL A 128 -16.46 -14.25 2.12
CA VAL A 128 -15.46 -13.99 1.07
C VAL A 128 -14.70 -12.71 1.40
N ASP A 129 -15.42 -11.64 1.71
CA ASP A 129 -14.82 -10.33 2.04
C ASP A 129 -14.07 -10.34 3.37
N ALA A 130 -14.55 -11.08 4.37
CA ALA A 130 -13.81 -11.31 5.61
C ALA A 130 -12.50 -12.08 5.34
N THR A 131 -12.52 -13.07 4.44
CA THR A 131 -11.32 -13.81 4.04
C THR A 131 -10.31 -12.90 3.34
N PHE A 132 -10.76 -12.07 2.39
CA PHE A 132 -9.90 -11.05 1.77
C PHE A 132 -9.38 -10.05 2.81
N GLY A 133 -10.21 -9.63 3.77
CA GLY A 133 -9.81 -8.74 4.84
C GLY A 133 -8.67 -9.32 5.70
N VAL A 134 -8.78 -10.58 6.09
CA VAL A 134 -7.72 -11.30 6.81
C VAL A 134 -6.45 -11.42 5.98
N LEU A 135 -6.56 -11.70 4.67
CA LEU A 135 -5.41 -11.75 3.76
C LEU A 135 -4.71 -10.39 3.65
N ILE A 136 -5.46 -9.29 3.57
CA ILE A 136 -4.92 -7.92 3.55
C ILE A 136 -4.19 -7.63 4.86
N ILE A 137 -4.78 -7.96 6.02
CA ILE A 137 -4.13 -7.78 7.33
C ILE A 137 -2.83 -8.56 7.40
N ALA A 138 -2.84 -9.82 6.96
CA ALA A 138 -1.66 -10.68 6.95
C ALA A 138 -0.57 -10.11 6.03
N LEU A 139 -0.94 -9.69 4.82
CA LEU A 139 -0.03 -9.09 3.85
C LEU A 139 0.63 -7.82 4.40
N PHE A 140 -0.17 -6.87 4.87
CA PHE A 140 0.33 -5.62 5.41
C PHE A 140 1.13 -5.81 6.70
N SER A 141 0.78 -6.80 7.52
CA SER A 141 1.57 -7.17 8.70
C SER A 141 2.91 -7.79 8.32
N PHE A 142 2.95 -8.60 7.27
CA PHE A 142 4.19 -9.12 6.72
C PHE A 142 5.07 -8.01 6.13
N LEU A 143 4.46 -7.03 5.44
CA LEU A 143 5.16 -5.83 4.96
C LEU A 143 5.71 -5.00 6.13
N ALA A 144 4.91 -4.78 7.17
CA ALA A 144 5.31 -4.06 8.38
C ALA A 144 6.51 -4.71 9.06
N PHE A 145 6.49 -6.03 9.24
CA PHE A 145 7.60 -6.80 9.79
C PHE A 145 8.85 -6.69 8.90
N SER A 146 8.65 -6.67 7.59
CA SER A 146 9.75 -6.72 6.64
C SER A 146 10.44 -5.38 6.42
N TYR A 147 9.66 -4.30 6.29
CA TYR A 147 10.16 -2.93 6.19
C TYR A 147 10.46 -2.30 7.56
N GLU A 148 10.18 -3.01 8.66
CA GLU A 148 10.29 -2.50 10.04
C GLU A 148 9.52 -1.18 10.23
N GLN A 149 8.34 -1.12 9.64
CA GLN A 149 7.47 0.06 9.61
C GLN A 149 6.15 -0.29 10.31
N PRO A 150 6.02 0.02 11.62
CA PRO A 150 4.86 -0.40 12.41
C PRO A 150 3.52 0.10 11.86
N ARG A 151 3.50 1.28 11.23
CA ARG A 151 2.28 1.88 10.66
C ARG A 151 1.64 1.05 9.55
N MET A 152 2.38 0.15 8.89
CA MET A 152 1.79 -0.77 7.93
C MET A 152 0.82 -1.77 8.58
N HIS A 153 0.99 -2.13 9.86
CA HIS A 153 0.00 -2.95 10.57
C HIS A 153 -1.35 -2.22 10.69
N LEU A 154 -1.31 -0.92 11.00
CA LEU A 154 -2.52 -0.09 11.09
C LEU A 154 -3.23 -0.03 9.74
N TYR A 155 -2.48 0.18 8.66
CA TYR A 155 -3.01 0.18 7.30
C TYR A 155 -3.65 -1.15 6.91
N GLY A 156 -3.01 -2.27 7.25
CA GLY A 156 -3.57 -3.60 7.04
C GLY A 156 -4.87 -3.81 7.79
N LEU A 157 -4.92 -3.39 9.06
CA LEU A 157 -6.12 -3.48 9.89
C LEU A 157 -7.26 -2.62 9.33
N MET A 158 -6.97 -1.38 8.94
CA MET A 158 -7.96 -0.46 8.39
C MET A 158 -8.55 -1.00 7.09
N LEU A 159 -7.71 -1.44 6.14
CA LEU A 159 -8.18 -1.99 4.87
C LEU A 159 -8.82 -3.38 5.02
N GLY A 160 -8.35 -4.18 5.97
CA GLY A 160 -8.91 -5.50 6.21
C GLY A 160 -10.30 -5.45 6.85
N ILE A 161 -10.51 -4.50 7.76
CA ILE A 161 -11.82 -4.27 8.38
C ILE A 161 -12.76 -3.53 7.43
N SER A 162 -12.24 -2.67 6.54
CA SER A 162 -13.12 -1.89 5.65
C SER A 162 -13.97 -2.77 4.74
N LEU A 163 -13.46 -3.91 4.27
CA LEU A 163 -14.20 -4.81 3.38
C LEU A 163 -15.47 -5.40 4.04
N PRO A 164 -15.40 -6.16 5.15
CA PRO A 164 -16.60 -6.65 5.80
C PRO A 164 -17.47 -5.53 6.38
N PHE A 165 -16.88 -4.39 6.74
CA PHE A 165 -17.64 -3.21 7.17
C PHE A 165 -18.53 -2.67 6.04
N ASP A 166 -18.00 -2.55 4.82
CA ASP A 166 -18.75 -2.05 3.67
C ASP A 166 -19.91 -2.98 3.31
N VAL A 167 -19.71 -4.31 3.37
CA VAL A 167 -20.78 -5.30 3.14
C VAL A 167 -21.90 -5.19 4.18
N VAL A 168 -21.54 -5.11 5.47
CA VAL A 168 -22.54 -4.99 6.55
C VAL A 168 -23.28 -3.66 6.47
N LEU A 169 -22.60 -2.60 6.01
CA LEU A 169 -23.20 -1.29 5.81
C LEU A 169 -24.22 -1.35 4.66
N GLU A 170 -23.86 -1.96 3.53
CA GLU A 170 -24.75 -2.18 2.38
C GLU A 170 -25.99 -3.00 2.79
N GLU A 171 -25.81 -4.12 3.49
CA GLU A 171 -26.90 -4.98 3.95
C GLU A 171 -27.89 -4.24 4.86
N LYS A 172 -27.41 -3.34 5.73
CA LYS A 172 -28.25 -2.62 6.70
C LYS A 172 -28.89 -1.35 6.16
N THR A 173 -28.22 -0.65 5.25
CA THR A 173 -28.63 0.69 4.79
C THR A 173 -29.07 0.74 3.34
N GLY A 174 -28.75 -0.29 2.55
CA GLY A 174 -28.92 -0.29 1.10
C GLY A 174 -27.97 0.65 0.36
N TRP A 175 -26.97 1.23 1.04
CA TRP A 175 -25.96 2.07 0.41
C TRP A 175 -24.80 1.21 -0.10
N ASP A 176 -24.74 1.01 -1.42
CA ASP A 176 -23.64 0.36 -2.15
C ASP A 176 -22.44 1.33 -2.33
N PHE A 177 -22.01 1.95 -1.24
CA PHE A 177 -20.86 2.86 -1.25
C PHE A 177 -19.77 2.36 -0.32
N GLN A 178 -18.54 2.24 -0.86
CA GLN A 178 -17.36 1.70 -0.19
C GLN A 178 -16.73 2.71 0.79
N LEU A 179 -17.51 3.10 1.81
CA LEU A 179 -17.17 4.16 2.75
C LEU A 179 -15.92 3.82 3.59
N GLY A 180 -15.80 2.57 4.02
CA GLY A 180 -14.66 2.07 4.79
C GLY A 180 -13.36 2.19 4.00
N MET A 181 -13.36 1.77 2.73
CA MET A 181 -12.19 1.94 1.86
C MET A 181 -11.88 3.40 1.58
N LEU A 182 -12.90 4.27 1.45
CA LEU A 182 -12.70 5.71 1.28
C LEU A 182 -11.98 6.32 2.48
N ILE A 183 -12.47 6.02 3.68
CA ILE A 183 -11.85 6.49 4.92
C ILE A 183 -10.42 5.97 5.01
N ALA A 184 -10.18 4.68 4.74
CA ALA A 184 -8.85 4.10 4.76
C ALA A 184 -7.89 4.79 3.77
N GLY A 185 -8.32 5.01 2.52
CA GLY A 185 -7.55 5.69 1.49
C GLY A 185 -7.23 7.14 1.84
N CYS A 186 -8.21 7.90 2.35
CA CYS A 186 -8.02 9.26 2.82
C CYS A 186 -7.03 9.34 4.00
N VAL A 187 -7.17 8.44 4.98
CA VAL A 187 -6.27 8.39 6.13
C VAL A 187 -4.84 8.09 5.67
N MET A 188 -4.62 7.08 4.82
CA MET A 188 -3.31 6.80 4.24
C MET A 188 -2.69 8.01 3.53
N LEU A 189 -3.49 8.71 2.73
CA LEU A 189 -3.04 9.89 2.00
C LEU A 189 -2.64 11.02 2.95
N VAL A 190 -3.48 11.33 3.95
CA VAL A 190 -3.20 12.36 4.96
C VAL A 190 -1.95 12.02 5.76
N PHE A 191 -1.82 10.78 6.24
CA PHE A 191 -0.61 10.35 6.94
C PHE A 191 0.63 10.48 6.04
N GLY A 192 0.54 10.06 4.78
CA GLY A 192 1.63 10.20 3.82
C GLY A 192 2.07 11.65 3.61
N ILE A 193 1.13 12.58 3.47
CA ILE A 193 1.41 14.01 3.34
C ILE A 193 2.05 14.56 4.62
N VAL A 194 1.51 14.22 5.80
CA VAL A 194 2.05 14.67 7.09
C VAL A 194 3.48 14.16 7.31
N TYR A 195 3.74 12.88 7.00
CA TYR A 195 5.08 12.31 7.12
C TYR A 195 6.05 12.94 6.12
N LEU A 196 5.62 13.18 4.87
CA LEU A 196 6.45 13.86 3.88
C LEU A 196 6.80 15.28 4.35
N ALA A 197 5.82 16.05 4.82
CA ALA A 197 6.04 17.40 5.33
C ALA A 197 7.00 17.40 6.54
N ARG A 198 6.82 16.46 7.48
CA ARG A 198 7.72 16.28 8.63
C ARG A 198 9.12 15.89 8.18
N PHE A 199 9.25 14.97 7.23
CA PHE A 199 10.53 14.53 6.69
C PHE A 199 11.28 15.69 6.03
N LEU A 200 10.60 16.51 5.22
CA LEU A 200 11.22 17.67 4.57
C LEU A 200 11.67 18.74 5.57
N ARG A 201 10.95 18.90 6.70
CA ARG A 201 11.34 19.82 7.78
C ARG A 201 12.49 19.29 8.63
N GLN A 202 12.52 17.98 8.89
CA GLN A 202 13.52 17.34 9.74
C GLN A 202 14.86 17.15 9.02
N TYR A 203 14.82 16.95 7.70
CA TYR A 203 15.99 16.74 6.87
C TYR A 203 16.11 17.85 5.82
N PRO A 204 16.53 19.07 6.21
CA PRO A 204 16.83 20.12 5.25
C PRO A 204 18.00 19.69 4.35
N LEU A 205 18.05 20.23 3.14
CA LEU A 205 19.18 19.96 2.25
C LEU A 205 20.45 20.54 2.88
N PRO A 206 21.59 19.81 2.84
CA PRO A 206 22.86 20.39 3.27
C PRO A 206 23.14 21.65 2.43
N VAL A 207 23.50 22.74 3.11
CA VAL A 207 23.95 23.96 2.46
C VAL A 207 25.17 23.59 1.63
N GLN A 208 25.10 23.80 0.31
CA GLN A 208 26.29 23.66 -0.53
C GLN A 208 27.27 24.74 -0.07
N GLU A 209 28.39 24.34 0.53
CA GLU A 209 29.54 25.23 0.69
C GLU A 209 29.97 25.65 -0.72
N ALA A 210 29.77 26.92 -1.03
CA ALA A 210 30.08 27.56 -2.32
C ALA A 210 31.58 27.84 -2.44
#